data_AF-A0A3D1Q5G4-F1
#
_entry.id   AF-A0A3D1Q5G4-F1
#
_cell.length_a   1.000
_cell.length_b   1.000
_cell.length_c   1.000
_cell.angle_alpha   90.00
_cell.angle_beta   90.00
_cell.angle_gamma   90.00
#
_symmetry.space_group_name_H-M   'P 1'
#
loop_
_entity.id
_entity.type
_entity.pdbx_description
1 polymer ?
#
loop_
_entity_poly.entity_id
_entity_poly.type
_entity_poly.pdbx_seq_one_letter_code
_entity_poly.pdbx_strand_id
1 'polypeptide(L)'
;VIAVSGIVLTAVYILRTLGDVLFGPRKEQWDHLEDLKGTEMVPLIVLGGAIIVGGILPFMLMDLINSGMGQLLAQIDLTQMGGSL
;
A
#
# COMPACT_ATOMS: atom_id res chain seq x y z
N VAL A 1 -17.05 -2.79 12.09
CA VAL A 1 -17.70 -3.05 10.78
C VAL A 1 -17.19 -2.09 9.70
N ILE A 2 -17.32 -0.77 9.87
CA ILE A 2 -16.90 0.24 8.87
C ILE A 2 -15.45 0.05 8.37
N ALA A 3 -14.48 -0.16 9.28
CA ALA A 3 -13.08 -0.37 8.90
C ALA A 3 -12.86 -1.61 8.01
N VAL A 4 -13.54 -2.73 8.32
CA VAL A 4 -13.43 -3.98 7.54
C VAL A 4 -14.16 -3.86 6.20
N SER A 5 -15.28 -3.13 6.16
CA SER A 5 -16.00 -2.85 4.91
C SER A 5 -15.13 -2.15 3.86
N GLY A 6 -14.18 -1.31 4.29
CA GLY A 6 -13.22 -0.65 3.39
C GLY A 6 -12.40 -1.65 2.57
N ILE A 7 -11.93 -2.74 3.18
CA ILE A 7 -11.15 -3.79 2.50
C ILE A 7 -11.99 -4.42 1.37
N VAL A 8 -13.26 -4.71 1.65
CA VAL A 8 -14.18 -5.30 0.67
C VAL A 8 -14.43 -4.34 -0.49
N LEU A 9 -14.66 -3.06 -0.21
CA LEU A 9 -14.87 -2.05 -1.24
C LEU A 9 -13.63 -1.88 -2.14
N THR A 10 -12.44 -1.81 -1.54
CA THR A 10 -11.18 -1.75 -2.31
C THR A 10 -11.00 -2.99 -3.18
N ALA A 11 -11.25 -4.18 -2.63
CA ALA A 11 -11.15 -5.42 -3.41
C ALA A 11 -12.13 -5.44 -4.59
N VAL A 12 -13.41 -5.13 -4.36
CA VAL A 12 -14.43 -5.10 -5.43
C VAL A 12 -14.08 -4.09 -6.51
N TYR A 13 -13.64 -2.88 -6.13
CA TYR A 13 -13.25 -1.85 -7.09
C TYR A 13 -12.05 -2.29 -7.94
N ILE A 14 -10.97 -2.79 -7.31
CA ILE A 14 -9.76 -3.24 -8.00
C ILE A 14 -10.06 -4.43 -8.92
N LEU A 15 -10.83 -5.42 -8.45
CA LEU A 15 -11.21 -6.58 -9.26
C LEU A 15 -12.07 -6.18 -10.45
N ARG A 16 -12.98 -5.22 -10.29
CA ARG A 16 -13.77 -4.68 -11.40
C ARG A 16 -12.87 -4.00 -12.44
N THR A 17 -11.94 -3.15 -12.01
CA THR A 17 -10.99 -2.48 -12.91
C THR A 17 -10.10 -3.48 -13.65
N LEU A 18 -9.58 -4.50 -12.96
CA LEU A 18 -8.80 -5.58 -13.58
C LEU A 18 -9.64 -6.36 -14.62
N GLY A 19 -10.90 -6.65 -14.28
CA GLY A 19 -11.88 -7.22 -15.21
C GLY A 19 -11.97 -6.43 -16.51
N ASP A 20 -12.15 -5.12 -16.41
CA ASP A 20 -12.33 -4.24 -17.56
C ASP A 20 -11.02 -4.02 -18.35
N VAL A 21 -9.86 -4.01 -17.69
CA VAL A 21 -8.56 -3.70 -18.31
C VAL A 21 -7.90 -4.93 -18.93
N LEU A 22 -7.91 -6.08 -18.24
CA LEU A 22 -7.22 -7.29 -18.69
C LEU A 22 -8.14 -8.25 -19.45
N PHE A 23 -9.43 -8.29 -19.10
CA PHE A 23 -10.40 -9.26 -19.64
C PHE A 23 -11.54 -8.60 -20.43
N GLY A 24 -11.54 -7.28 -20.56
CA GLY A 24 -12.52 -6.53 -21.34
C GLY A 24 -12.25 -6.60 -22.85
N PRO A 25 -13.20 -6.12 -23.68
CA PRO A 25 -12.99 -6.01 -25.12
C PRO A 25 -11.85 -5.05 -25.43
N ARG A 26 -11.03 -5.39 -26.42
CA ARG A 26 -9.92 -4.55 -26.89
C ARG A 26 -10.45 -3.19 -27.34
N LYS A 27 -9.75 -2.12 -26.96
CA LYS A 27 -10.11 -0.74 -27.30
C LYS A 27 -9.16 -0.21 -28.38
N GLU A 28 -9.64 -0.09 -29.62
CA GLU A 28 -8.83 0.33 -30.78
C GLU A 28 -8.14 1.68 -30.57
N GLN A 29 -8.78 2.60 -29.83
CA GLN A 29 -8.20 3.89 -29.46
C GLN A 29 -6.85 3.81 -28.72
N TRP A 30 -6.49 2.66 -28.14
CA TRP A 30 -5.25 2.47 -27.37
C TRP A 30 -4.20 1.62 -28.11
N ASP A 31 -4.48 1.19 -29.34
CA ASP A 31 -3.61 0.27 -30.09
C ASP A 31 -2.26 0.87 -30.49
N HIS A 32 -2.12 2.20 -30.42
CA HIS A 32 -0.87 2.91 -30.69
C HIS A 32 0.09 2.94 -29.50
N LEU A 33 -0.35 2.51 -28.31
CA LEU A 33 0.49 2.46 -27.12
C LEU A 33 1.37 1.21 -27.17
N GLU A 34 2.67 1.40 -26.92
CA GLU A 34 3.62 0.30 -26.78
C GLU A 34 3.82 -0.07 -25.32
N ASP A 35 4.21 -1.33 -25.08
CA ASP A 35 4.56 -1.81 -23.74
C ASP A 35 5.80 -1.08 -23.19
N LEU A 36 5.86 -0.99 -21.85
CA LEU A 36 6.97 -0.41 -21.10
C LEU A 36 8.31 -1.05 -21.50
N LYS A 37 9.30 -0.22 -21.85
CA LYS A 37 10.63 -0.69 -22.27
C LYS A 37 11.76 0.06 -21.56
N GLY A 38 12.87 -0.64 -21.32
CA GLY A 38 14.11 -0.05 -20.81
C GLY A 38 13.94 0.68 -19.48
N THR A 39 14.32 1.95 -19.43
CA THR A 39 14.34 2.76 -18.20
C THR A 39 12.94 3.02 -17.63
N GLU A 40 11.89 2.95 -18.45
CA GLU A 40 10.50 3.15 -18.00
C GLU A 40 10.02 2.01 -17.09
N MET A 41 10.73 0.87 -17.06
CA MET A 41 10.44 -0.23 -16.13
C MET A 41 10.95 0.03 -14.70
N VAL A 42 11.86 1.00 -14.52
CA VAL A 42 12.49 1.26 -13.21
C VAL A 42 11.46 1.53 -12.12
N PRO A 43 10.44 2.41 -12.30
CA PRO A 43 9.43 2.64 -11.27
C PRO A 43 8.64 1.38 -10.93
N LEU A 44 8.29 0.57 -11.93
CA LEU A 44 7.54 -0.67 -11.73
C LEU A 44 8.34 -1.65 -10.86
N ILE A 45 9.62 -1.83 -11.18
CA ILE A 45 10.49 -2.76 -10.45
C ILE A 45 10.79 -2.25 -9.05
N VAL A 46 11.12 -0.97 -8.89
CA VAL A 46 11.48 -0.38 -7.60
C VAL A 46 10.26 -0.37 -6.66
N LEU A 47 9.11 0.12 -7.12
CA LEU A 47 7.91 0.18 -6.30
C LEU A 47 7.32 -1.20 -6.05
N GLY A 48 7.19 -2.02 -7.09
CA GLY A 48 6.71 -3.39 -6.97
C GLY A 48 7.61 -4.22 -6.04
N GLY A 49 8.93 -4.08 -6.20
CA GLY A 49 9.91 -4.71 -5.33
C GLY A 49 9.77 -4.26 -3.87
N ALA A 50 9.64 -2.94 -3.62
CA ALA A 50 9.45 -2.43 -2.26
C ALA A 50 8.16 -2.96 -1.60
N ILE A 51 7.06 -3.07 -2.35
CA ILE A 51 5.80 -3.64 -1.86
C ILE A 51 5.97 -5.12 -1.52
N ILE A 52 6.59 -5.90 -2.40
CA ILE A 52 6.82 -7.34 -2.19
C ILE A 52 7.75 -7.56 -1.00
N VAL A 53 8.88 -6.87 -0.94
CA VAL A 53 9.85 -6.98 0.16
C VAL A 53 9.23 -6.55 1.47
N GLY A 54 8.55 -5.39 1.52
CA GLY A 54 7.89 -4.92 2.74
C GLY A 54 6.75 -5.83 3.20
N GLY A 55 6.03 -6.45 2.25
CA GLY A 55 4.96 -7.40 2.54
C GLY A 55 5.46 -8.76 3.07
N ILE A 56 6.58 -9.26 2.55
CA ILE A 56 7.15 -10.57 2.95
C ILE A 56 8.07 -10.43 4.17
N LEU A 57 8.88 -9.36 4.24
CA LEU A 57 9.88 -9.09 5.28
C LEU A 57 9.52 -7.81 6.08
N PRO A 58 8.41 -7.80 6.82
CA PRO A 58 7.93 -6.60 7.50
C PRO A 58 8.86 -6.12 8.62
N PHE A 59 9.69 -7.00 9.20
CA PHE A 59 10.61 -6.65 10.29
C PHE A 59 11.56 -5.51 9.92
N MET A 60 11.98 -5.43 8.66
CA MET A 60 12.84 -4.35 8.15
C MET A 60 12.21 -2.96 8.33
N LEU A 61 10.87 -2.88 8.28
CA LEU A 61 10.12 -1.66 8.49
C LEU A 61 9.67 -1.51 9.95
N MET A 62 9.30 -2.62 10.60
CA MET A 62 8.77 -2.62 11.96
C MET A 62 9.79 -2.15 12.99
N ASP A 63 11.08 -2.45 12.83
CA ASP A 63 12.11 -2.00 13.77
C ASP A 63 12.21 -0.46 13.81
N LEU A 64 12.16 0.17 12.63
CA LEU A 64 12.12 1.63 12.50
C LEU A 64 10.84 2.20 13.16
N ILE A 65 9.67 1.62 12.86
CA ILE A 65 8.40 2.05 13.43
C ILE A 65 8.42 1.94 14.95
N ASN A 66 8.88 0.80 15.50
CA ASN A 66 8.91 0.54 16.94
C ASN A 66 9.83 1.53 17.67
N SER A 67 10.98 1.87 17.10
CA SER A 67 11.89 2.87 17.69
C SER A 67 11.25 4.26 17.81
N GLY A 68 10.44 4.67 16.83
CA GLY A 68 9.71 5.93 16.86
C GLY A 68 8.48 5.89 17.78
N MET A 69 7.72 4.80 17.71
CA MET A 69 6.50 4.59 18.50
C MET A 69 6.78 4.54 19.99
N GLY A 70 7.89 3.93 20.43
CA GLY A 70 8.23 3.86 21.86
C GLY A 70 8.32 5.23 22.54
N GLN A 71 8.84 6.23 21.83
CA GLN A 71 8.94 7.60 22.35
C GLN A 71 7.58 8.30 22.43
N LEU A 72 6.73 8.09 21.42
CA LEU A 72 5.37 8.63 21.37
C LEU A 72 4.49 8.04 22.49
N LEU A 73 4.55 6.73 22.69
CA LEU A 73 3.78 6.04 23.72
C LEU A 73 4.20 6.51 25.12
N ALA A 74 5.50 6.67 25.37
CA ALA A 74 5.99 7.19 26.65
C ALA A 74 5.44 8.60 26.98
N GLN A 75 5.30 9.48 25.98
CA GLN A 75 4.71 10.82 26.18
C GLN A 75 3.20 10.76 26.46
N ILE A 76 2.49 9.83 25.81
CA ILE A 76 1.06 9.62 26.03
C ILE A 76 0.80 9.09 27.45
N ASP A 77 1.60 8.12 27.92
CA ASP A 77 1.48 7.56 29.27
C ASP A 77 1.76 8.61 30.36
N LEU A 78 2.77 9.47 30.17
CA LEU A 78 3.04 10.58 31.08
C LEU A 78 1.90 11.60 31.12
N THR A 79 1.24 11.86 29.99
CA THR A 79 0.09 12.76 29.91
C THR A 79 -1.16 12.15 30.56
N GLN A 80 -1.37 10.84 30.44
CA GLN A 80 -2.46 10.16 31.15
C GLN A 80 -2.23 10.14 32.68
N MET A 81 -1.00 9.90 33.13
CA MET A 81 -0.66 9.96 34.56
C MET A 81 -0.75 11.39 35.13
N GLY A 82 -0.46 12.42 34.33
CA GLY A 82 -0.61 13.82 34.72
C GLY A 82 -2.05 14.36 34.67
N GLY A 83 -2.97 13.68 33.96
CA GLY A 83 -4.39 14.05 33.84
C GLY A 83 -5.31 13.44 34.89
N SER A 84 -4.81 12.56 35.76
CA SER A 84 -5.58 11.93 36.86
C SER A 84 -5.31 12.53 38.25
N LEU A 85 -4.73 13.73 38.33
CA LEU A 85 -4.55 14.55 39.53
C LEU A 85 -5.24 15.91 39.32
#